data_AF-A0AAV8VXM7-F1
#
_entry.id   AF-A0AAV8VXM7-F1
#
_cell.length_a   1.000
_cell.length_b   1.000
_cell.length_c   1.000
_cell.angle_alpha   90.00
_cell.angle_beta   90.00
_cell.angle_gamma   90.00
#
_symmetry.space_group_name_H-M   'P 1'
#
loop_
_entity.id
_entity.type
_entity.pdbx_description
1 polymer ?
#
loop_
_entity_poly.entity_id
_entity_poly.type
_entity_poly.pdbx_seq_one_letter_code
_entity_poly.pdbx_strand_id
1 'polypeptide(L)'
;MVLSPAKRNLGRIAAVLGILQGVAWISMSLISIILHYWAPELEIGTSYADYVGSLLYHKFIIDDVEIMESTFIITGTTFSVFMWIYFVLSVLWCSVSIDQFTAIYAGKKRQVVIMRIWGGFTLLISLIDLLFTMLLAMDYTSCGGTSSKIIDEAQYFCYLTVGIVMTMVARGYTLWFINVVFSIMLLMILRKEPNIAYEESNSSIYSSTIPRARLAKPLGQQSQSTGRSMSP
;
A
#
# COMPACT_ATOMS: atom_id res chain seq x y z
N MET A 1 -22.59 0.78 6.45
CA MET A 1 -22.15 2.07 7.01
C MET A 1 -21.67 2.94 5.85
N VAL A 2 -22.09 4.21 5.78
CA VAL A 2 -21.60 5.16 4.77
C VAL A 2 -20.41 5.89 5.38
N LEU A 3 -19.23 5.84 4.74
CA LEU A 3 -18.04 6.50 5.25
C LEU A 3 -18.18 8.03 5.21
N SER A 4 -17.59 8.71 6.19
CA SER A 4 -17.52 10.17 6.19
C SER A 4 -16.75 10.68 4.97
N PRO A 5 -17.04 11.91 4.48
CA PRO A 5 -16.41 12.45 3.27
C PRO A 5 -14.88 12.44 3.33
N ALA A 6 -14.29 12.77 4.48
CA ALA A 6 -12.84 12.74 4.67
C ALA A 6 -12.25 11.33 4.50
N LYS A 7 -12.92 10.29 5.04
CA LYS A 7 -12.48 8.89 4.89
C LYS A 7 -12.61 8.39 3.46
N ARG A 8 -13.64 8.83 2.72
CA ARG A 8 -13.80 8.51 1.29
C ARG A 8 -12.69 9.14 0.47
N ASN A 9 -12.32 10.39 0.75
CA ASN A 9 -11.21 11.05 0.07
C ASN A 9 -9.88 10.36 0.34
N LEU A 10 -9.60 10.01 1.61
CA LEU A 10 -8.41 9.24 1.99
C LEU A 10 -8.35 7.90 1.26
N GLY A 11 -9.47 7.17 1.21
CA GLY A 11 -9.58 5.92 0.48
C GLY A 11 -9.35 6.04 -1.02
N ARG A 12 -9.77 7.16 -1.62
CA ARG A 12 -9.58 7.44 -3.05
C ARG A 12 -8.11 7.69 -3.36
N ILE A 13 -7.44 8.50 -2.53
CA ILE A 13 -6.00 8.78 -2.67
C ILE A 13 -5.20 7.48 -2.50
N ALA A 14 -5.50 6.69 -1.46
CA ALA A 14 -4.86 5.41 -1.23
C ALA A 14 -5.04 4.44 -2.41
N ALA A 15 -6.24 4.35 -2.98
CA ALA A 15 -6.51 3.50 -4.14
C ALA A 15 -5.73 3.95 -5.38
N VAL A 16 -5.67 5.26 -5.67
CA VAL A 16 -4.91 5.78 -6.82
C VAL A 16 -3.41 5.52 -6.64
N LEU A 17 -2.86 5.80 -5.45
CA LEU A 17 -1.46 5.51 -5.15
C LEU A 17 -1.15 4.02 -5.26
N GLY A 18 -2.04 3.16 -4.74
CA GLY A 18 -1.89 1.70 -4.84
C GLY A 18 -1.92 1.18 -6.28
N ILE A 19 -2.74 1.76 -7.16
CA ILE A 19 -2.75 1.42 -8.60
C ILE A 19 -1.44 1.83 -9.25
N LEU A 20 -1.01 3.09 -9.07
CA LEU A 20 0.21 3.61 -9.70
C LEU A 20 1.45 2.83 -9.25
N GLN A 21 1.59 2.62 -7.94
CA GLN A 21 2.70 1.83 -7.39
C GLN A 21 2.60 0.36 -7.81
N GLY A 22 1.40 -0.24 -7.77
CA GLY A 22 1.18 -1.62 -8.19
C GLY A 22 1.57 -1.86 -9.64
N VAL A 23 1.18 -0.98 -10.57
CA VAL A 23 1.55 -1.06 -11.98
C VAL A 23 3.05 -0.93 -12.17
N ALA A 24 3.69 0.06 -11.52
CA ALA A 24 5.13 0.23 -11.61
C ALA A 24 5.89 -1.03 -11.18
N TRP A 25 5.50 -1.64 -10.05
CA TRP A 25 6.12 -2.86 -9.55
C TRP A 25 5.82 -4.09 -10.41
N ILE A 26 4.62 -4.22 -10.95
CA ILE A 26 4.29 -5.28 -11.92
C ILE A 26 5.23 -5.18 -13.13
N SER A 27 5.39 -3.99 -13.70
CA SER A 27 6.26 -3.77 -14.85
C SER A 27 7.72 -4.06 -14.54
N MET A 28 8.25 -3.52 -13.43
CA MET A 28 9.64 -3.76 -13.03
C MET A 28 9.93 -5.24 -12.77
N SER A 29 9.09 -5.90 -11.96
CA SER A 29 9.28 -7.33 -11.67
C SER A 29 9.15 -8.20 -12.91
N LEU A 30 8.20 -7.90 -13.80
CA LEU A 30 8.04 -8.65 -15.05
C LEU A 30 9.25 -8.49 -15.98
N ILE A 31 9.77 -7.26 -16.12
CA ILE A 31 10.98 -7.01 -16.93
C ILE A 31 12.16 -7.78 -16.35
N SER A 32 12.38 -7.73 -15.03
CA SER A 32 13.47 -8.48 -14.38
C SER A 32 13.34 -9.99 -14.57
N ILE A 33 12.12 -10.55 -14.46
CA ILE A 33 11.85 -11.97 -14.72
C ILE A 33 12.17 -12.33 -16.16
N ILE A 34 11.70 -11.53 -17.13
CA ILE A 34 11.95 -11.79 -18.56
C ILE A 34 13.46 -11.75 -18.84
N LEU A 35 14.17 -10.73 -18.34
CA LEU A 35 15.61 -10.60 -18.54
C LEU A 35 16.39 -11.76 -17.92
N HIS A 36 15.97 -12.26 -16.76
CA HIS A 36 16.60 -13.41 -16.10
C HIS A 36 16.50 -14.70 -16.93
N TYR A 37 15.34 -14.98 -17.52
CA TYR A 37 15.15 -16.18 -18.32
C TYR A 37 15.61 -16.06 -19.78
N TRP A 38 15.52 -14.85 -20.35
CA TRP A 38 15.95 -14.62 -21.73
C TRP A 38 17.47 -14.53 -21.84
N ALA A 39 18.13 -13.99 -20.81
CA ALA A 39 19.57 -13.83 -20.73
C ALA A 39 20.22 -13.25 -22.01
N PRO A 40 19.77 -12.10 -22.55
CA PRO A 40 20.42 -11.48 -23.70
C PRO A 40 21.89 -11.14 -23.41
N GLU A 41 22.75 -11.30 -24.41
CA GLU A 41 24.11 -10.76 -24.37
C GLU A 41 24.03 -9.23 -24.50
N LEU A 42 24.33 -8.51 -23.42
CA LEU A 42 24.31 -7.05 -23.39
C LEU A 42 25.74 -6.51 -23.60
N GLU A 43 25.94 -5.81 -24.71
CA GLU A 43 27.18 -5.06 -24.92
C GLU A 43 27.26 -3.85 -23.96
N ILE A 44 28.46 -3.55 -23.47
CA ILE A 44 28.69 -2.39 -22.60
C ILE A 44 28.43 -1.13 -23.45
N GLY A 45 27.29 -0.49 -23.22
CA GLY A 45 26.90 0.68 -24.00
C GLY A 45 27.80 1.89 -23.74
N THR A 46 27.79 2.83 -24.70
CA THR A 46 28.63 4.03 -24.66
C THR A 46 28.09 5.12 -23.72
N SER A 47 26.84 4.98 -23.25
CA SER A 47 26.22 5.93 -22.31
C SER A 47 26.34 5.45 -20.86
N TYR A 48 26.37 6.39 -19.91
CA TYR A 48 26.37 6.07 -18.48
C TYR A 48 25.14 5.25 -18.06
N ALA A 49 23.99 5.47 -18.69
CA ALA A 49 22.78 4.72 -18.41
C ALA A 49 22.90 3.24 -18.83
N ASP A 50 23.46 2.99 -20.01
CA ASP A 50 23.70 1.62 -20.50
C ASP A 50 24.74 0.91 -19.65
N TYR A 51 25.78 1.65 -19.23
CA TYR A 51 26.81 1.15 -18.32
C TYR A 51 26.23 0.69 -16.99
N VAL A 52 25.43 1.54 -16.33
CA VAL A 52 24.76 1.19 -15.06
C VAL A 52 23.76 0.05 -15.27
N GLY A 53 23.03 0.05 -16.39
CA GLY A 53 22.11 -1.02 -16.74
C GLY A 53 22.79 -2.38 -16.91
N SER A 54 23.93 -2.42 -17.59
CA SER A 54 24.77 -3.62 -17.75
C SER A 54 25.29 -4.11 -16.40
N LEU A 55 25.78 -3.22 -15.52
CA LEU A 55 26.21 -3.60 -14.17
C LEU A 55 25.09 -4.23 -13.33
N LEU A 56 23.89 -3.63 -13.35
CA LEU A 56 22.72 -4.19 -12.68
C LEU A 56 22.35 -5.56 -13.22
N TYR A 57 22.42 -5.71 -14.54
CA TYR A 57 22.09 -6.95 -15.22
C TYR A 57 23.04 -8.09 -14.87
N HIS A 58 24.35 -7.88 -15.01
CA HIS A 58 25.35 -8.89 -14.68
C HIS A 58 25.32 -9.27 -13.19
N LYS A 59 25.16 -8.27 -12.30
CA LYS A 59 25.17 -8.52 -10.86
C LYS A 59 23.91 -9.18 -10.30
N PHE A 60 22.71 -8.74 -10.72
CA PHE A 60 21.44 -9.15 -10.10
C PHE A 60 20.57 -10.04 -11.00
N ILE A 61 20.83 -10.10 -12.31
CA ILE A 61 19.98 -10.85 -13.25
C ILE A 61 20.66 -12.13 -13.72
N ILE A 62 21.89 -12.08 -14.24
CA ILE A 62 22.59 -13.30 -14.71
C ILE A 62 23.33 -14.03 -13.58
N ASP A 63 23.94 -13.31 -12.63
CA ASP A 63 24.83 -13.90 -11.62
C ASP A 63 26.13 -14.45 -12.25
N ASP A 64 26.74 -13.71 -13.19
CA ASP A 64 27.99 -14.08 -13.87
C ASP A 64 29.24 -13.38 -13.30
N VAL A 65 29.06 -12.54 -12.27
CA VAL A 65 30.15 -11.80 -11.64
C VAL A 65 30.71 -12.60 -10.46
N GLU A 66 31.44 -13.68 -10.76
CA GLU A 66 32.10 -14.57 -9.79
C GLU A 66 33.09 -13.83 -8.85
N ILE A 67 33.51 -12.62 -9.22
CA ILE A 67 34.62 -11.89 -8.58
C ILE A 67 34.36 -11.60 -7.09
N MET A 68 33.10 -11.62 -6.63
CA MET A 68 32.78 -11.36 -5.22
C MET A 68 31.77 -12.33 -4.57
N GLU A 69 31.34 -13.41 -5.23
CA GLU A 69 30.15 -14.18 -4.85
C GLU A 69 30.21 -14.94 -3.52
N SER A 70 31.39 -15.27 -2.98
CA SER A 70 31.47 -16.14 -1.80
C SER A 70 30.90 -15.56 -0.50
N THR A 71 30.53 -14.26 -0.48
CA THR A 71 30.00 -13.57 0.71
C THR A 71 28.65 -12.87 0.52
N PHE A 72 28.05 -12.87 -0.68
CA PHE A 72 26.77 -12.20 -0.93
C PHE A 72 25.59 -13.10 -0.63
N ILE A 73 24.56 -12.51 -0.03
CA ILE A 73 23.31 -13.21 0.30
C ILE A 73 22.34 -13.13 -0.89
N ILE A 74 22.28 -11.99 -1.57
CA ILE A 74 21.43 -11.80 -2.76
C ILE A 74 22.22 -12.19 -4.02
N THR A 75 22.05 -13.44 -4.42
CA THR A 75 22.44 -13.96 -5.74
C THR A 75 21.38 -13.64 -6.79
N GLY A 76 21.72 -13.72 -8.08
CA GLY A 76 20.75 -13.49 -9.17
C GLY A 76 19.53 -14.41 -9.10
N THR A 77 19.72 -15.66 -8.67
CA THR A 77 18.60 -16.60 -8.42
C THR A 77 17.71 -16.12 -7.26
N THR A 78 18.31 -15.67 -6.15
CA THR A 78 17.56 -15.15 -5.00
C THR A 78 16.79 -13.89 -5.38
N PHE A 79 17.42 -13.00 -6.14
CA PHE A 79 16.80 -11.80 -6.69
C PHE A 79 15.57 -12.14 -7.56
N SER A 80 15.70 -13.12 -8.47
CA SER A 80 14.60 -13.62 -9.31
C SER A 80 13.41 -14.15 -8.48
N VAL A 81 13.69 -14.89 -7.39
CA VAL A 81 12.65 -15.34 -6.45
C VAL A 81 11.92 -14.16 -5.81
N PHE A 82 12.65 -13.14 -5.36
CA PHE A 82 12.01 -11.92 -4.85
C PHE A 82 11.16 -11.23 -5.92
N MET A 83 11.64 -11.15 -7.18
CA MET A 83 10.88 -10.54 -8.27
C MET A 83 9.55 -11.28 -8.54
N TRP A 84 9.53 -12.62 -8.47
CA TRP A 84 8.28 -13.39 -8.56
C TRP A 84 7.31 -13.08 -7.41
N ILE A 85 7.81 -13.01 -6.18
CA ILE A 85 7.00 -12.63 -5.00
C ILE A 85 6.41 -11.24 -5.20
N TYR A 86 7.23 -10.27 -5.63
CA TYR A 86 6.80 -8.91 -5.91
C TYR A 86 5.78 -8.83 -7.03
N PHE A 87 5.95 -9.60 -8.10
CA PHE A 87 5.01 -9.64 -9.22
C PHE A 87 3.62 -10.08 -8.73
N VAL A 88 3.54 -11.22 -8.02
CA VAL A 88 2.26 -11.76 -7.52
C VAL A 88 1.61 -10.80 -6.52
N LEU A 89 2.38 -10.30 -5.55
CA LEU A 89 1.86 -9.37 -4.55
C LEU A 89 1.40 -8.05 -5.17
N SER A 90 2.10 -7.54 -6.19
CA SER A 90 1.73 -6.29 -6.86
C SER A 90 0.49 -6.45 -7.74
N VAL A 91 0.30 -7.60 -8.39
CA VAL A 91 -0.96 -7.93 -9.09
C VAL A 91 -2.13 -7.97 -8.12
N LEU A 92 -1.99 -8.66 -6.99
CA LEU A 92 -3.03 -8.73 -5.95
C LEU A 92 -3.33 -7.35 -5.37
N TRP A 93 -2.29 -6.58 -5.05
CA TRP A 93 -2.44 -5.25 -4.47
C TRP A 93 -3.05 -4.23 -5.44
N CYS A 94 -2.67 -4.27 -6.72
CA CYS A 94 -3.29 -3.48 -7.77
C CYS A 94 -4.78 -3.84 -7.92
N SER A 95 -5.10 -5.14 -7.95
CA SER A 95 -6.48 -5.64 -8.03
C SER A 95 -7.35 -5.15 -6.86
N VAL A 96 -6.84 -5.22 -5.63
CA VAL A 96 -7.52 -4.69 -4.44
C VAL A 96 -7.68 -3.17 -4.52
N SER A 97 -6.69 -2.46 -5.08
CA SER A 97 -6.76 -1.00 -5.25
C SER A 97 -7.83 -0.59 -6.28
N ILE A 98 -7.98 -1.34 -7.38
CA ILE A 98 -9.05 -1.16 -8.37
C ILE A 98 -10.42 -1.48 -7.76
N ASP A 99 -10.55 -2.58 -7.00
CA ASP A 99 -11.80 -2.92 -6.29
C ASP A 99 -12.18 -1.83 -5.28
N GLN A 100 -11.21 -1.29 -4.54
CA GLN A 100 -11.41 -0.18 -3.61
C GLN A 100 -11.90 1.07 -4.33
N PHE A 101 -11.25 1.46 -5.43
CA PHE A 101 -11.65 2.63 -6.22
C PHE A 101 -13.09 2.48 -6.73
N THR A 102 -13.42 1.31 -7.29
CA THR A 102 -14.75 0.99 -7.82
C THR A 102 -15.80 0.97 -6.72
N ALA A 103 -15.49 0.40 -5.55
CA ALA A 103 -16.39 0.36 -4.40
C ALA A 103 -16.67 1.76 -3.84
N ILE A 104 -15.66 2.64 -3.80
CA ILE A 104 -15.80 4.04 -3.37
C ILE A 104 -16.69 4.83 -4.34
N TYR A 105 -16.47 4.66 -5.64
CA TYR A 105 -17.23 5.32 -6.70
C TYR A 105 -18.70 4.87 -6.68
N ALA A 106 -18.95 3.57 -6.59
CA ALA A 106 -20.29 3.00 -6.56
C ALA A 106 -21.01 3.13 -5.20
N GLY A 107 -20.40 3.74 -4.18
CA GLY A 107 -21.04 3.92 -2.87
C GLY A 107 -21.38 2.63 -2.11
N LYS A 108 -20.70 1.51 -2.41
CA LYS A 108 -21.03 0.18 -1.87
C LYS A 108 -20.72 0.06 -0.37
N LYS A 109 -21.55 -0.67 0.38
CA LYS A 109 -21.35 -0.93 1.83
C LYS A 109 -20.06 -1.72 2.16
N ARG A 110 -19.47 -2.42 1.18
CA ARG A 110 -18.23 -3.23 1.33
C ARG A 110 -16.94 -2.39 1.44
N GLN A 111 -17.00 -1.07 1.26
CA GLN A 111 -15.83 -0.17 1.30
C GLN A 111 -14.93 -0.37 2.54
N VAL A 112 -15.54 -0.49 3.72
CA VAL A 112 -14.82 -0.67 5.01
C VAL A 112 -13.97 -1.95 5.02
N VAL A 113 -14.53 -3.05 4.50
CA VAL A 113 -13.85 -4.36 4.44
C VAL A 113 -12.69 -4.29 3.45
N ILE A 114 -12.91 -3.69 2.28
CA ILE A 114 -11.88 -3.56 1.25
C ILE A 114 -10.72 -2.69 1.75
N MET A 115 -11.00 -1.56 2.41
CA MET A 115 -9.96 -0.71 3.00
C MET A 115 -9.12 -1.44 4.05
N ARG A 116 -9.72 -2.34 4.83
CA ARG A 116 -8.99 -3.16 5.81
C ARG A 116 -8.08 -4.16 5.12
N ILE A 117 -8.56 -4.82 4.08
CA ILE A 117 -7.77 -5.75 3.26
C ILE A 117 -6.61 -5.01 2.59
N TRP A 118 -6.88 -3.84 2.00
CA TRP A 118 -5.87 -2.99 1.36
C TRP A 118 -4.77 -2.56 2.34
N GLY A 119 -5.14 -2.11 3.54
CA GLY A 119 -4.18 -1.74 4.58
C GLY A 119 -3.35 -2.94 5.06
N GLY A 120 -3.96 -4.12 5.16
CA GLY A 120 -3.26 -5.37 5.50
C GLY A 120 -2.23 -5.77 4.43
N PHE A 121 -2.61 -5.76 3.16
CA PHE A 121 -1.69 -6.01 2.04
C PHE A 121 -0.54 -5.01 2.00
N THR A 122 -0.83 -3.73 2.20
CA THR A 122 0.18 -2.67 2.17
C THR A 122 1.19 -2.84 3.30
N LEU A 123 0.75 -3.23 4.51
CA LEU A 123 1.66 -3.57 5.60
C LEU A 123 2.51 -4.81 5.31
N LEU A 124 1.90 -5.87 4.76
CA LEU A 124 2.62 -7.08 4.40
C LEU A 124 3.72 -6.79 3.37
N ILE A 125 3.39 -6.04 2.32
CA ILE A 125 4.34 -5.62 1.31
C ILE A 125 5.46 -4.75 1.92
N SER A 126 5.10 -3.81 2.80
CA SER A 126 6.08 -2.97 3.50
C SER A 126 7.04 -3.78 4.38
N LEU A 127 6.58 -4.89 4.96
CA LEU A 127 7.42 -5.81 5.73
C LEU A 127 8.41 -6.55 4.82
N ILE A 128 7.96 -6.99 3.65
CA ILE A 128 8.84 -7.64 2.66
C ILE A 128 9.87 -6.66 2.12
N ASP A 129 9.47 -5.41 1.84
CA ASP A 129 10.39 -4.34 1.44
C ASP A 129 11.47 -4.10 2.50
N LEU A 130 11.09 -4.08 3.77
CA LEU A 130 12.03 -3.92 4.88
C LEU A 130 13.03 -5.09 4.95
N LEU A 131 12.53 -6.32 4.83
CA LEU A 131 13.37 -7.52 4.83
C LEU A 131 14.34 -7.50 3.66
N PHE A 132 13.86 -7.20 2.45
CA PHE A 132 14.71 -7.17 1.27
C PHE A 132 15.75 -6.05 1.34
N THR A 133 15.37 -4.88 1.86
CA THR A 133 16.30 -3.77 2.13
C THR A 133 17.36 -4.16 3.14
N MET A 134 17.01 -4.89 4.21
CA MET A 134 17.99 -5.38 5.19
C MET A 134 19.00 -6.34 4.57
N LEU A 135 18.55 -7.27 3.72
CA LEU A 135 19.44 -8.20 3.01
C LEU A 135 20.40 -7.44 2.09
N LEU A 136 19.89 -6.47 1.31
CA LEU A 136 20.73 -5.62 0.46
C LEU A 136 21.69 -4.75 1.27
N ALA A 137 21.30 -4.28 2.45
CA ALA A 137 22.17 -3.52 3.34
C ALA A 137 23.31 -4.38 3.89
N MET A 138 23.07 -5.66 4.19
CA MET A 138 24.13 -6.59 4.56
C MET A 138 25.13 -6.76 3.41
N ASP A 139 24.64 -7.00 2.20
CA ASP A 139 25.47 -7.11 1.00
C ASP A 139 26.25 -5.82 0.71
N TYR A 140 25.64 -4.65 0.95
CA TYR A 140 26.31 -3.36 0.83
C TYR A 140 27.49 -3.23 1.79
N THR A 141 27.34 -3.69 3.04
CA THR A 141 28.47 -3.68 4.00
C THR A 141 29.58 -4.66 3.62
N SER A 142 29.25 -5.76 2.95
CA SER A 142 30.21 -6.75 2.46
C SER A 142 31.06 -6.23 1.29
N CYS A 143 30.59 -5.24 0.52
CA CYS A 143 31.37 -4.64 -0.57
C CYS A 143 32.73 -4.09 -0.12
N GLY A 144 32.90 -3.68 1.15
CA GLY A 144 34.14 -3.07 1.66
C GLY A 144 35.18 -4.04 2.24
N GLY A 145 34.93 -5.36 2.21
CA GLY A 145 35.72 -6.34 2.96
C GLY A 145 37.09 -6.72 2.38
N THR A 146 37.36 -6.42 1.10
CA THR A 146 38.53 -7.00 0.39
C THR A 146 39.58 -5.95 0.08
N SER A 147 40.70 -5.96 0.82
CA SER A 147 41.74 -4.91 0.82
C SER A 147 42.90 -5.24 -0.14
N SER A 148 42.76 -4.93 -1.43
CA SER A 148 43.90 -4.89 -2.36
C SER A 148 43.71 -3.83 -3.45
N LYS A 149 44.76 -3.13 -3.89
CA LYS A 149 44.66 -1.92 -4.74
C LYS A 149 44.07 -2.10 -6.15
N ILE A 150 43.92 -3.34 -6.65
CA ILE A 150 43.21 -3.62 -7.92
C ILE A 150 41.68 -3.66 -7.69
N ILE A 151 41.25 -3.64 -6.43
CA ILE A 151 39.86 -3.80 -5.98
C ILE A 151 39.13 -2.45 -5.83
N ASP A 152 39.83 -1.31 -5.92
CA ASP A 152 39.22 0.01 -5.67
C ASP A 152 38.11 0.37 -6.68
N GLU A 153 38.29 0.03 -7.97
CA GLU A 153 37.23 0.23 -8.99
C GLU A 153 36.07 -0.76 -8.82
N ALA A 154 36.37 -2.05 -8.56
CA ALA A 154 35.36 -3.08 -8.34
C ALA A 154 34.49 -2.81 -7.11
N GLN A 155 35.07 -2.23 -6.04
CA GLN A 155 34.35 -1.80 -4.85
C GLN A 155 33.36 -0.69 -5.14
N TYR A 156 33.78 0.31 -5.92
CA TYR A 156 32.88 1.40 -6.30
C TYR A 156 31.66 0.86 -7.07
N PHE A 157 31.86 -0.09 -7.99
CA PHE A 157 30.76 -0.72 -8.72
C PHE A 157 29.84 -1.53 -7.82
N CYS A 158 30.38 -2.23 -6.82
CA CYS A 158 29.57 -2.94 -5.83
C CYS A 158 28.67 -1.98 -5.05
N TYR A 159 29.23 -0.91 -4.48
CA TYR A 159 28.47 0.08 -3.73
C TYR A 159 27.42 0.80 -4.58
N LEU A 160 27.78 1.18 -5.81
CA LEU A 160 26.86 1.83 -6.73
C LEU A 160 25.67 0.91 -7.06
N THR A 161 25.94 -0.33 -7.47
CA THR A 161 24.92 -1.26 -7.96
C THR A 161 23.99 -1.70 -6.83
N VAL A 162 24.56 -2.11 -5.69
CA VAL A 162 23.77 -2.48 -4.50
C VAL A 162 23.02 -1.26 -3.96
N GLY A 163 23.64 -0.07 -3.95
CA GLY A 163 23.01 1.17 -3.52
C GLY A 163 21.80 1.55 -4.38
N ILE A 164 21.91 1.44 -5.71
CA ILE A 164 20.79 1.70 -6.63
C ILE A 164 19.64 0.73 -6.35
N VAL A 165 19.91 -0.58 -6.31
CA VAL A 165 18.87 -1.58 -6.04
C VAL A 165 18.25 -1.38 -4.66
N MET A 166 19.06 -1.06 -3.63
CA MET A 166 18.56 -0.76 -2.29
C MET A 166 17.59 0.43 -2.30
N THR A 167 17.90 1.52 -3.01
CA THR A 167 17.02 2.69 -3.10
C THR A 167 15.73 2.40 -3.90
N MET A 168 15.82 1.58 -4.96
CA MET A 168 14.66 1.14 -5.74
C MET A 168 13.75 0.23 -4.92
N VAL A 169 14.31 -0.75 -4.23
CA VAL A 169 13.61 -1.73 -3.37
C VAL A 169 12.94 -1.07 -2.17
N ALA A 170 13.59 -0.08 -1.57
CA ALA A 170 12.98 0.73 -0.52
C ALA A 170 11.79 1.60 -1.02
N ARG A 171 11.34 1.41 -2.27
CA ARG A 171 10.31 2.20 -2.97
C ARG A 171 10.63 3.68 -2.99
N GLY A 172 11.89 4.06 -2.77
CA GLY A 172 12.25 5.34 -2.16
C GLY A 172 11.73 5.40 -0.72
N TYR A 173 12.63 5.47 0.26
CA TYR A 173 12.34 5.45 1.71
C TYR A 173 11.13 6.29 2.14
N THR A 174 10.88 7.40 1.45
CA THR A 174 9.72 8.27 1.64
C THR A 174 8.39 7.58 1.33
N LEU A 175 8.26 6.85 0.22
CA LEU A 175 7.01 6.15 -0.14
C LEU A 175 6.73 4.96 0.77
N TRP A 176 7.77 4.25 1.23
CA TRP A 176 7.61 3.21 2.25
C TRP A 176 7.04 3.78 3.54
N PHE A 177 7.63 4.87 4.05
CA PHE A 177 7.14 5.53 5.26
C PHE A 177 5.70 6.03 5.11
N ILE A 178 5.38 6.65 3.97
CA ILE A 178 4.01 7.07 3.64
C ILE A 178 3.06 5.86 3.67
N ASN A 179 3.40 4.76 3.01
CA ASN A 179 2.56 3.56 2.95
C ASN A 179 2.31 2.96 4.34
N VAL A 180 3.32 2.91 5.21
CA VAL A 180 3.18 2.44 6.60
C VAL A 180 2.26 3.35 7.40
N VAL A 181 2.50 4.67 7.37
CA VAL A 181 1.69 5.65 8.10
C VAL A 181 0.23 5.61 7.63
N PHE A 182 0.00 5.64 6.31
CA PHE A 182 -1.35 5.57 5.74
C PHE A 182 -2.07 4.28 6.12
N SER A 183 -1.37 3.14 6.09
CA SER A 183 -1.95 1.85 6.45
C SER A 183 -2.36 1.79 7.92
N ILE A 184 -1.48 2.27 8.82
CA ILE A 184 -1.77 2.33 10.25
C ILE A 184 -2.95 3.26 10.51
N MET A 185 -2.97 4.46 9.90
CA MET A 185 -4.07 5.41 10.05
C MET A 185 -5.41 4.80 9.60
N LEU A 186 -5.45 4.16 8.44
CA LEU A 186 -6.65 3.49 7.94
C LEU A 186 -7.12 2.38 8.90
N LEU A 187 -6.21 1.52 9.36
CA LEU A 187 -6.56 0.43 10.28
C LEU A 187 -7.06 0.94 11.65
N MET A 188 -6.44 2.00 12.19
CA MET A 188 -6.87 2.61 13.46
C MET A 188 -8.24 3.27 13.35
N ILE A 189 -8.51 3.99 12.27
CA ILE A 189 -9.81 4.63 12.02
C ILE A 189 -10.92 3.57 11.91
N LEU A 190 -10.64 2.45 11.22
CA LEU A 190 -11.58 1.36 11.03
C LEU A 190 -11.79 0.50 12.29
N ARG A 191 -10.86 0.52 13.26
CA ARG A 191 -11.00 -0.18 14.54
C ARG A 191 -11.96 0.51 15.52
N LYS A 192 -12.14 1.83 15.42
CA LYS A 192 -13.01 2.59 16.33
C LYS A 192 -14.50 2.53 15.96
N GLU A 193 -14.85 2.25 14.70
CA GLU A 193 -16.24 2.18 14.24
C GLU A 193 -17.09 0.98 14.70
N PRO A 194 -16.59 -0.27 14.88
CA PRO A 194 -17.45 -1.38 15.29
C PRO A 194 -18.10 -1.16 16.67
N ASN A 195 -17.44 -0.44 17.58
CA ASN A 195 -17.96 -0.18 18.92
C ASN A 195 -19.14 0.82 18.90
N ILE A 196 -19.08 1.84 18.04
CA ILE A 196 -20.12 2.88 17.96
C ILE A 196 -21.40 2.31 17.32
N ALA A 197 -21.27 1.49 16.28
CA ALA A 197 -22.44 0.88 15.63
C ALA A 197 -23.18 -0.12 16.53
N TYR A 198 -22.46 -0.77 17.45
CA TYR A 198 -23.07 -1.68 18.43
C TYR A 198 -23.80 -0.91 19.54
N GLU A 199 -23.24 0.20 20.02
CA GLU A 199 -23.91 1.10 20.97
C GLU A 199 -25.16 1.75 20.37
N GLU A 200 -25.11 2.20 19.12
CA GLU A 200 -26.26 2.84 18.45
C GLU A 200 -27.39 1.83 18.21
N SER A 201 -27.06 0.59 17.80
CA SER A 201 -28.01 -0.52 17.69
C SER A 201 -28.68 -0.83 19.04
N ASN A 202 -27.91 -0.96 20.12
CA ASN A 202 -28.46 -1.24 21.44
C ASN A 202 -29.28 -0.06 21.99
N SER A 203 -28.88 1.19 21.74
CA SER A 203 -29.66 2.37 22.16
C SER A 203 -31.00 2.48 21.44
N SER A 204 -31.07 2.09 20.16
CA SER A 204 -32.31 2.09 19.37
C SER A 204 -33.34 1.04 19.85
N ILE A 205 -32.86 -0.08 20.41
CA ILE A 205 -33.73 -1.11 21.01
C ILE A 205 -34.36 -0.58 22.31
N TYR A 206 -33.65 0.28 23.07
CA TYR A 206 -34.21 0.94 24.24
C TYR A 206 -35.06 2.19 23.94
N SER A 207 -34.95 2.77 22.74
CA SER A 207 -35.76 3.93 22.34
C SER A 207 -37.11 3.57 21.71
N SER A 208 -37.47 2.28 21.66
CA SER A 208 -38.84 1.82 21.42
C SER A 208 -39.72 2.18 22.62
N THR A 209 -39.95 3.48 22.83
CA THR A 209 -41.02 3.94 23.68
C THR A 209 -42.31 3.57 22.96
N ILE A 210 -43.01 2.54 23.45
CA ILE A 210 -44.33 2.14 23.00
C ILE A 210 -45.15 3.43 22.81
N PRO A 211 -45.68 3.72 21.61
CA PRO A 211 -46.52 4.89 21.43
C PRO A 211 -47.73 4.73 22.34
N ARG A 212 -47.75 5.43 23.47
CA ARG A 212 -48.90 5.46 24.36
C ARG A 212 -50.07 6.00 23.55
N ALA A 213 -51.08 5.16 23.35
CA ALA A 213 -52.36 5.57 22.79
C ALA A 213 -52.85 6.78 23.58
N ARG A 214 -52.88 7.95 22.93
CA ARG A 214 -53.57 9.10 23.49
C ARG A 214 -55.06 8.84 23.34
N LEU A 215 -55.76 8.66 24.45
CA LEU A 215 -57.22 8.64 24.44
C LEU A 215 -57.70 9.90 23.72
N ALA A 216 -58.53 9.71 22.69
CA ALA A 216 -59.20 10.81 22.03
C ALA A 216 -59.96 11.63 23.08
N LYS A 217 -59.68 12.94 23.13
CA LYS A 217 -60.38 13.87 24.01
C LYS A 217 -61.88 13.77 23.68
N PRO A 218 -62.77 13.48 24.64
CA PRO A 218 -64.20 13.43 24.37
C PRO A 218 -64.66 14.80 23.86
N LEU A 219 -65.33 14.78 22.70
CA LEU A 219 -66.03 15.91 22.10
C LEU A 219 -67.19 16.31 23.01
N GLY A 220 -66.93 17.22 23.95
CA GLY A 220 -67.93 17.58 24.93
C GLY A 220 -67.54 18.76 25.80
N GLN A 221 -67.18 19.90 25.19
CA GLN A 221 -67.41 21.22 25.77
C GLN A 221 -67.11 22.30 24.72
N GLN A 222 -68.11 22.54 23.86
CA GLN A 222 -68.30 23.86 23.26
C GLN A 222 -68.71 24.81 24.40
N SER A 223 -67.75 25.47 25.03
CA SER A 223 -68.05 26.71 25.74
C SER A 223 -67.90 27.85 24.75
N GLN A 224 -69.06 28.34 24.31
CA GLN A 224 -69.24 29.66 23.73
C GLN A 224 -68.53 30.70 24.60
N SER A 225 -67.62 31.45 23.99
CA SER A 225 -67.12 32.71 24.54
C SER A 225 -67.20 33.74 23.43
N THR A 226 -68.38 34.33 23.34
CA THR A 226 -68.69 35.57 22.65
C THR A 226 -68.12 36.76 23.43
N GLY A 227 -67.37 37.63 22.74
CA GLY A 227 -67.02 38.98 23.17
C GLY A 227 -65.96 39.52 22.21
N ARG A 228 -66.27 40.27 21.15
CA ARG A 228 -66.95 41.58 21.02
C ARG A 228 -66.20 42.71 21.76
N SER A 229 -65.38 43.45 21.01
CA SER A 229 -64.90 44.83 21.25
C SER A 229 -64.05 45.22 20.04
N MET A 230 -64.59 45.79 18.95
CA MET A 230 -64.73 47.24 18.69
C MET A 230 -63.55 48.10 19.18
N SER A 231 -62.66 48.47 18.23
CA SER A 231 -62.16 49.82 17.85
C SER A 231 -61.69 50.81 18.94
N PRO A 232 -60.86 51.83 18.63
CA PRO A 232 -60.48 52.38 17.32
C PRO A 232 -59.04 52.12 16.86
#